data_AF-A0A662FIM6-F1
#
_entry.id   AF-A0A662FIM6-F1
#
_cell.length_a   1.000
_cell.length_b   1.000
_cell.length_c   1.000
_cell.angle_alpha   90.00
_cell.angle_beta   90.00
_cell.angle_gamma   90.00
#
_symmetry.space_group_name_H-M   'P 1'
#
loop_
_entity.id
_entity.type
_entity.pdbx_description
1 polymer ?
#
loop_
_entity_poly.entity_id
_entity_poly.type
_entity_poly.pdbx_seq_one_letter_code
_entity_poly.pdbx_strand_id
1 'polypeptide(L)'
;MKIIKKYEYKLTEDSLDKDIDKFIKEVRKGAYTWDYKYGMEGLRIIKQYFKLIQQEFNKENFGLCKACYKKLLFLLFEEGYKNNYFGYEDIIGRSKLDFDKIIRQYFICLIKLHSVDELFNEFIEYLKKKQDYYFESAEKTIIEELGDEEFAKFKELLLSKAEKIEKKDYELHDILNFLIDIAKKKEKDEKKFLEFVERFGPVLGYDNVEAFLDDYEKV
;
A
#
# COMPACT_ATOMS: atom_id res chain seq x y z
N MET A 1 10.84 37.26 8.48
CA MET A 1 10.09 36.14 9.11
C MET A 1 9.00 35.71 8.12
N LYS A 2 9.09 34.52 7.50
CA LYS A 2 8.02 34.01 6.63
C LYS A 2 6.87 33.57 7.53
N ILE A 3 5.76 34.31 7.52
CA ILE A 3 4.52 33.88 8.17
C ILE A 3 4.01 32.66 7.39
N ILE A 4 4.28 31.46 7.89
CA ILE A 4 3.68 30.24 7.37
C ILE A 4 2.25 30.22 7.90
N LYS A 5 1.29 30.74 7.11
CA LYS A 5 -0.13 30.60 7.42
C LYS A 5 -0.44 29.10 7.50
N LYS A 6 -0.76 28.62 8.70
CA LYS A 6 -1.20 27.24 8.94
C LYS A 6 -2.58 27.10 8.27
N TYR A 7 -2.65 26.37 7.17
CA TYR A 7 -3.92 26.05 6.53
C TYR A 7 -4.68 25.08 7.43
N GLU A 8 -5.71 25.58 8.11
CA GLU A 8 -6.66 24.80 8.90
C GLU A 8 -7.82 24.41 8.00
N TYR A 9 -7.81 23.15 7.57
CA TYR A 9 -8.92 22.58 6.83
C TYR A 9 -10.11 22.37 7.77
N LYS A 10 -11.29 22.84 7.35
CA LYS A 10 -12.56 22.56 8.01
C LYS A 10 -13.33 21.59 7.14
N LEU A 11 -13.84 20.51 7.74
CA LEU A 11 -14.75 19.60 7.05
C LEU A 11 -15.94 20.38 6.50
N THR A 12 -16.37 20.02 5.30
CA THR A 12 -17.57 20.56 4.66
C THR A 12 -18.79 19.67 4.87
N GLU A 13 -18.58 18.45 5.36
CA GLU A 13 -19.59 17.46 5.72
C GLU A 13 -19.53 17.08 7.21
N ASP A 14 -20.58 16.42 7.71
CA ASP A 14 -20.74 16.04 9.13
C ASP A 14 -19.69 15.06 9.66
N SER A 15 -18.97 14.36 8.78
CA SER A 15 -17.95 13.40 9.15
C SER A 15 -16.81 13.38 8.14
N LEU A 16 -15.62 13.00 8.60
CA LEU A 16 -14.43 12.83 7.76
C LEU A 16 -14.70 11.85 6.60
N ASP A 17 -15.41 10.76 6.87
CA ASP A 17 -15.74 9.74 5.88
C ASP A 17 -16.61 10.29 4.74
N LYS A 18 -17.66 11.06 5.09
CA LYS A 18 -18.54 11.70 4.10
C LYS A 18 -17.82 12.80 3.32
N ASP A 19 -16.95 13.55 3.99
CA ASP A 19 -16.20 14.63 3.37
C ASP A 19 -15.22 14.09 2.32
N ILE A 20 -14.54 12.98 2.63
CA ILE A 20 -13.70 12.25 1.67
C ILE A 20 -14.53 11.71 0.49
N ASP A 21 -15.73 11.15 0.74
CA ASP A 21 -16.61 10.66 -0.34
C ASP A 21 -17.04 11.78 -1.28
N LYS A 22 -17.38 12.94 -0.74
CA LYS A 22 -17.71 14.12 -1.53
C LYS A 22 -16.50 14.59 -2.35
N PHE A 23 -15.32 14.68 -1.74
CA PHE A 23 -14.09 15.03 -2.44
C PHE A 23 -13.81 14.06 -3.59
N ILE A 24 -13.88 12.74 -3.37
CA ILE A 24 -13.70 11.72 -4.41
C ILE A 24 -14.71 11.90 -5.55
N LYS A 25 -15.98 12.20 -5.23
CA LYS A 25 -17.01 12.45 -6.23
C LYS A 25 -16.72 13.69 -7.07
N GLU A 26 -16.17 14.74 -6.48
CA GLU A 26 -15.76 15.95 -7.19
C GLU A 26 -14.54 15.69 -8.09
N VAL A 27 -13.51 15.01 -7.56
CA VAL A 27 -12.33 14.58 -8.34
C VAL A 27 -12.77 13.79 -9.57
N ARG A 28 -13.62 12.79 -9.41
CA ARG A 28 -14.14 11.96 -10.53
C ARG A 28 -14.99 12.72 -11.54
N LYS A 29 -15.46 13.92 -11.21
CA LYS A 29 -16.15 14.83 -12.15
C LYS A 29 -15.17 15.76 -12.90
N GLY A 30 -13.87 15.60 -12.71
CA GLY A 30 -12.82 16.42 -13.30
C GLY A 30 -12.40 17.61 -12.44
N ALA A 31 -12.82 17.69 -11.17
CA ALA A 31 -12.21 18.64 -10.26
C ALA A 31 -10.73 18.27 -10.08
N TYR A 32 -9.86 19.28 -10.02
CA TYR A 32 -8.41 19.10 -9.87
C TYR A 32 -7.73 18.36 -11.03
N THR A 33 -8.38 18.21 -12.20
CA THR A 33 -7.68 17.76 -13.40
C THR A 33 -6.54 18.75 -13.68
N TRP A 34 -5.30 18.27 -13.73
CA TRP A 34 -4.08 19.10 -13.74
C TRP A 34 -3.84 19.88 -12.44
N ASP A 35 -4.07 19.29 -11.27
CA ASP A 35 -3.94 19.95 -9.95
C ASP A 35 -2.63 20.76 -9.80
N TYR A 36 -1.53 20.30 -10.39
CA TYR A 36 -0.26 21.04 -10.41
C TYR A 36 -0.36 22.43 -11.09
N LYS A 37 -1.19 22.58 -12.14
CA LYS A 37 -1.45 23.87 -12.81
C LYS A 37 -2.29 24.81 -11.93
N TYR A 38 -3.04 24.26 -10.99
CA TYR A 38 -3.91 25.00 -10.08
C TYR A 38 -3.33 25.14 -8.66
N GLY A 39 -2.01 24.93 -8.50
CA GLY A 39 -1.33 25.17 -7.23
C GLY A 39 -1.43 24.04 -6.22
N MET A 40 -1.74 22.82 -6.66
CA MET A 40 -1.82 21.59 -5.84
C MET A 40 -2.93 21.65 -4.77
N GLU A 41 -4.10 22.17 -5.12
CA GLU A 41 -5.21 22.34 -4.18
C GLU A 41 -5.77 20.98 -3.73
N GLY A 42 -6.01 20.06 -4.67
CA GLY A 42 -6.49 18.71 -4.38
C GLY A 42 -5.51 17.95 -3.48
N LEU A 43 -4.21 17.99 -3.79
CA LEU A 43 -3.18 17.38 -2.94
C LEU A 43 -3.10 18.02 -1.54
N ARG A 44 -3.33 19.34 -1.42
CA ARG A 44 -3.38 19.99 -0.10
C ARG A 44 -4.57 19.48 0.71
N ILE A 45 -5.73 19.29 0.09
CA ILE A 45 -6.92 18.74 0.75
C ILE A 45 -6.64 17.30 1.22
N ILE A 46 -6.14 16.43 0.32
CA ILE A 46 -5.75 15.05 0.63
C ILE A 46 -4.77 15.00 1.82
N LYS A 47 -3.78 15.90 1.84
CA LYS A 47 -2.83 16.00 2.96
C LYS A 47 -3.49 16.35 4.28
N GLN A 48 -4.54 17.17 4.26
CA GLN A 48 -5.29 17.50 5.48
C GLN A 48 -6.15 16.32 5.92
N TYR A 49 -6.73 15.56 4.99
CA TYR A 49 -7.40 14.31 5.34
C TYR A 49 -6.47 13.33 6.03
N PHE A 50 -5.27 13.07 5.50
CA PHE A 50 -4.32 12.17 6.18
C PHE A 50 -3.92 12.66 7.59
N LYS A 51 -3.86 13.96 7.84
CA LYS A 51 -3.65 14.49 9.21
C LYS A 51 -4.84 14.21 10.13
N LEU A 52 -6.07 14.36 9.63
CA LEU A 52 -7.26 14.06 10.40
C LEU A 52 -7.37 12.55 10.66
N ILE A 53 -7.08 11.71 9.66
CA ILE A 53 -7.02 10.26 9.84
C ILE A 53 -5.96 9.90 10.89
N GLN A 54 -4.78 10.52 10.86
CA GLN A 54 -3.75 10.30 11.90
C GLN A 54 -4.23 10.65 13.31
N GLN A 55 -5.05 11.70 13.46
CA GLN A 55 -5.64 12.04 14.77
C GLN A 55 -6.62 10.98 15.23
N GLU A 56 -7.43 10.43 14.32
CA GLU A 56 -8.35 9.32 14.63
C GLU A 56 -7.61 8.01 14.91
N PHE A 57 -6.49 7.76 14.22
CA PHE A 57 -5.62 6.61 14.45
C PHE A 57 -5.03 6.66 15.86
N ASN A 58 -4.59 7.83 16.31
CA ASN A 58 -4.08 8.03 17.68
C ASN A 58 -5.15 7.86 18.77
N LYS A 59 -6.43 7.94 18.40
CA LYS A 59 -7.57 7.65 19.28
C LYS A 59 -8.05 6.19 19.12
N GLU A 60 -7.31 5.36 18.40
CA GLU A 60 -7.63 3.96 18.14
C GLU A 60 -8.97 3.75 17.40
N ASN A 61 -9.43 4.76 16.66
CA ASN A 61 -10.63 4.66 15.83
C ASN A 61 -10.32 3.93 14.51
N PHE A 62 -9.84 2.69 14.62
CA PHE A 62 -9.31 1.91 13.49
C PHE A 62 -10.35 1.68 12.41
N GLY A 63 -11.63 1.55 12.78
CA GLY A 63 -12.72 1.33 11.81
C GLY A 63 -12.87 2.49 10.84
N LEU A 64 -12.91 3.73 11.35
CA LEU A 64 -12.93 4.94 10.55
C LEU A 64 -11.63 5.09 9.76
N CYS A 65 -10.49 4.86 10.42
CA CYS A 65 -9.19 5.00 9.78
C CYS A 65 -9.04 4.07 8.58
N LYS A 66 -9.39 2.78 8.72
CA LYS A 66 -9.37 1.80 7.63
C LYS A 66 -10.17 2.29 6.42
N ALA A 67 -11.41 2.73 6.63
CA ALA A 67 -12.28 3.19 5.56
C ALA A 67 -11.68 4.41 4.82
N CYS A 68 -11.22 5.41 5.58
CA CYS A 68 -10.65 6.63 5.03
C CYS A 68 -9.30 6.40 4.33
N TYR A 69 -8.40 5.59 4.91
CA TYR A 69 -7.13 5.22 4.29
C TYR A 69 -7.37 4.50 2.96
N LYS A 70 -8.24 3.47 2.93
CA LYS A 70 -8.56 2.72 1.71
C LYS A 70 -9.06 3.65 0.60
N LYS A 71 -10.05 4.50 0.92
CA LYS A 71 -10.63 5.47 -0.02
C LYS A 71 -9.56 6.38 -0.65
N LEU A 72 -8.69 6.99 0.16
CA LEU A 72 -7.68 7.93 -0.33
C LEU A 72 -6.52 7.24 -1.04
N LEU A 73 -5.99 6.14 -0.51
CA LEU A 73 -4.92 5.39 -1.16
C LEU A 73 -5.36 4.90 -2.53
N PHE A 74 -6.56 4.33 -2.63
CA PHE A 74 -7.05 3.79 -3.89
C PHE A 74 -7.39 4.88 -4.90
N LEU A 75 -7.89 6.03 -4.44
CA LEU A 75 -8.04 7.21 -5.28
C LEU A 75 -6.68 7.63 -5.85
N LEU A 76 -5.66 7.75 -5.01
CA LEU A 76 -4.33 8.19 -5.44
C LEU A 76 -3.71 7.23 -6.47
N PHE A 77 -3.82 5.92 -6.26
CA PHE A 77 -3.33 4.94 -7.23
C PHE A 77 -4.11 4.99 -8.54
N GLU A 78 -5.45 5.06 -8.48
CA GLU A 78 -6.32 5.09 -9.66
C GLU A 78 -6.14 6.37 -10.48
N GLU A 79 -6.24 7.52 -9.83
CA GLU A 79 -6.21 8.82 -10.48
C GLU A 79 -4.80 9.23 -10.91
N GLY A 80 -3.76 8.68 -10.27
CA GLY A 80 -2.37 8.90 -10.68
C GLY A 80 -1.95 8.09 -11.90
N TYR A 81 -2.52 6.90 -12.10
CA TYR A 81 -2.17 6.06 -13.24
C TYR A 81 -3.11 6.25 -14.43
N LYS A 82 -4.44 6.26 -14.21
CA LYS A 82 -5.42 6.22 -15.31
C LYS A 82 -5.81 7.60 -15.83
N ASN A 83 -6.00 8.55 -14.92
CA ASN A 83 -6.68 9.82 -15.23
C ASN A 83 -5.74 11.04 -15.17
N ASN A 84 -4.51 10.87 -14.68
CA ASN A 84 -3.50 11.92 -14.50
C ASN A 84 -4.01 13.15 -13.74
N TYR A 85 -4.96 12.98 -12.80
CA TYR A 85 -5.44 14.10 -11.99
C TYR A 85 -4.40 14.51 -10.96
N PHE A 86 -3.67 13.53 -10.42
CA PHE A 86 -2.51 13.71 -9.57
C PHE A 86 -1.36 12.93 -10.18
N GLY A 87 -0.47 13.56 -10.96
CA GLY A 87 0.61 12.82 -11.62
C GLY A 87 1.48 12.04 -10.63
N TYR A 88 2.12 10.95 -11.07
CA TYR A 88 3.03 10.14 -10.23
C TYR A 88 4.03 11.00 -9.44
N GLU A 89 4.66 11.97 -10.11
CA GLU A 89 5.59 12.93 -9.49
C GLU A 89 4.92 13.84 -8.45
N ASP A 90 3.65 14.16 -8.65
CA ASP A 90 2.88 15.00 -7.72
C ASP A 90 2.48 14.20 -6.47
N ILE A 91 2.06 12.93 -6.65
CA ILE A 91 1.71 12.00 -5.57
C ILE A 91 2.95 11.65 -4.75
N ILE A 92 4.03 11.17 -5.37
CA ILE A 92 5.21 10.65 -4.67
C ILE A 92 6.21 11.77 -4.34
N GLY A 93 6.44 12.70 -5.26
CA GLY A 93 7.45 13.75 -5.11
C GLY A 93 6.96 15.02 -4.41
N ARG A 94 5.80 15.57 -4.81
CA ARG A 94 5.37 16.91 -4.38
C ARG A 94 4.42 16.94 -3.19
N SER A 95 3.63 15.89 -2.97
CA SER A 95 2.70 15.81 -1.85
C SER A 95 3.42 15.89 -0.48
N LYS A 96 4.69 15.45 -0.44
CA LYS A 96 5.47 15.23 0.78
C LYS A 96 4.66 14.42 1.81
N LEU A 97 3.88 13.47 1.32
CA LEU A 97 3.21 12.48 2.13
C LEU A 97 4.20 11.34 2.39
N ASP A 98 4.17 10.84 3.61
CA ASP A 98 4.94 9.67 4.00
C ASP A 98 4.09 8.43 3.68
N PHE A 99 4.19 7.95 2.44
CA PHE A 99 3.39 6.83 1.96
C PHE A 99 3.65 5.56 2.74
N ASP A 100 4.91 5.28 3.10
CA ASP A 100 5.24 4.10 3.90
C ASP A 100 4.55 4.13 5.26
N LYS A 101 4.56 5.29 5.92
CA LYS A 101 3.82 5.45 7.17
C LYS A 101 2.31 5.28 6.97
N ILE A 102 1.75 5.86 5.91
CA ILE A 102 0.31 5.79 5.61
C ILE A 102 -0.11 4.33 5.34
N ILE A 103 0.65 3.61 4.51
CA ILE A 103 0.40 2.21 4.17
C ILE A 103 0.55 1.33 5.41
N ARG A 104 1.63 1.52 6.19
CA ARG A 104 1.79 0.82 7.48
C ARG A 104 0.58 1.01 8.39
N GLN A 105 0.10 2.24 8.56
CA GLN A 105 -1.07 2.52 9.39
C GLN A 105 -2.36 1.89 8.84
N TYR A 106 -2.53 1.87 7.52
CA TYR A 106 -3.64 1.17 6.88
C TYR A 106 -3.62 -0.33 7.22
N PHE A 107 -2.47 -0.99 7.05
CA PHE A 107 -2.32 -2.41 7.36
C PHE A 107 -2.44 -2.74 8.85
N ILE A 108 -1.98 -1.86 9.75
CA ILE A 108 -2.28 -1.98 11.18
C ILE A 108 -3.79 -1.97 11.43
N CYS A 109 -4.54 -1.06 10.78
CA CYS A 109 -6.00 -1.04 10.92
C CYS A 109 -6.65 -2.34 10.42
N LEU A 110 -6.15 -2.91 9.32
CA LEU A 110 -6.64 -4.20 8.80
C LEU A 110 -6.37 -5.32 9.81
N ILE A 111 -5.13 -5.47 10.27
CA ILE A 111 -4.73 -6.50 11.24
C ILE A 111 -5.54 -6.44 12.53
N LYS A 112 -5.87 -5.23 13.01
CA LYS A 112 -6.68 -5.05 14.24
C LYS A 112 -8.17 -5.39 14.07
N LEU A 113 -8.70 -5.38 12.85
CA LEU A 113 -10.15 -5.44 12.60
C LEU A 113 -10.60 -6.68 11.82
N HIS A 114 -9.69 -7.33 11.12
CA HIS A 114 -10.00 -8.37 10.15
C HIS A 114 -9.47 -9.72 10.59
N SER A 115 -10.18 -10.77 10.19
CA SER A 115 -9.62 -12.12 10.17
C SER A 115 -8.47 -12.22 9.16
N VAL A 116 -7.62 -13.24 9.29
CA VAL A 116 -6.51 -13.50 8.36
C VAL A 116 -6.99 -13.63 6.90
N ASP A 117 -8.16 -14.26 6.67
CA ASP A 117 -8.73 -14.41 5.34
C ASP A 117 -9.20 -13.07 4.75
N GLU A 118 -9.79 -12.20 5.56
CA GLU A 118 -10.18 -10.84 5.15
C GLU A 118 -8.95 -9.97 4.88
N LEU A 119 -7.94 -10.02 5.76
CA LEU A 119 -6.66 -9.33 5.58
C LEU A 119 -5.99 -9.76 4.27
N PHE A 120 -5.98 -11.06 3.97
CA PHE A 120 -5.43 -11.59 2.74
C PHE A 120 -6.17 -11.03 1.52
N ASN A 121 -7.50 -11.05 1.52
CA ASN A 121 -8.28 -10.50 0.42
C ASN A 121 -8.03 -9.00 0.21
N GLU A 122 -7.92 -8.23 1.29
CA GLU A 122 -7.58 -6.81 1.25
C GLU A 122 -6.16 -6.56 0.73
N PHE A 123 -5.18 -7.41 1.11
CA PHE A 123 -3.82 -7.36 0.57
C PHE A 123 -3.80 -7.59 -0.94
N ILE A 124 -4.55 -8.59 -1.45
CA ILE A 124 -4.67 -8.84 -2.89
C ILE A 124 -5.31 -7.66 -3.62
N GLU A 125 -6.36 -7.06 -3.04
CA GLU A 125 -6.99 -5.87 -3.62
C GLU A 125 -6.01 -4.68 -3.67
N TYR A 126 -5.26 -4.48 -2.59
CA TYR A 126 -4.22 -3.46 -2.50
C TYR A 126 -3.15 -3.62 -3.59
N LEU A 127 -2.60 -4.83 -3.78
CA LEU A 127 -1.60 -5.10 -4.82
C LEU A 127 -2.12 -4.75 -6.23
N LYS A 128 -3.35 -5.19 -6.55
CA LYS A 128 -3.99 -4.89 -7.83
C LYS A 128 -4.21 -3.39 -8.06
N LYS A 129 -4.42 -2.63 -6.98
CA LYS A 129 -4.65 -1.18 -7.05
C LYS A 129 -3.35 -0.39 -7.12
N LYS A 130 -2.32 -0.78 -6.35
CA LYS A 130 -1.03 -0.10 -6.37
C LYS A 130 -0.27 -0.34 -7.68
N GLN A 131 -0.56 -1.41 -8.43
CA GLN A 131 0.14 -1.72 -9.68
C GLN A 131 1.67 -1.68 -9.48
N ASP A 132 2.39 -0.90 -10.28
CA ASP A 132 3.86 -0.83 -10.29
C ASP A 132 4.47 0.06 -9.19
N TYR A 133 3.65 0.71 -8.35
CA TYR A 133 4.18 1.46 -7.21
C TYR A 133 4.81 0.50 -6.20
N TYR A 134 6.11 0.61 -5.95
CA TYR A 134 6.82 -0.24 -4.99
C TYR A 134 6.80 0.36 -3.59
N PHE A 135 6.13 -0.32 -2.64
CA PHE A 135 6.09 0.05 -1.22
C PHE A 135 6.18 -1.22 -0.36
N GLU A 136 7.32 -1.44 0.29
CA GLU A 136 7.54 -2.63 1.17
C GLU A 136 6.81 -2.53 2.52
N SER A 137 6.19 -1.39 2.81
CA SER A 137 5.57 -1.11 4.11
C SER A 137 4.38 -2.02 4.41
N ALA A 138 3.66 -2.52 3.39
CA ALA A 138 2.58 -3.48 3.59
C ALA A 138 3.12 -4.82 4.10
N GLU A 139 4.08 -5.40 3.39
CA GLU A 139 4.70 -6.68 3.67
C GLU A 139 5.42 -6.68 5.02
N LYS A 140 6.19 -5.61 5.30
CA LYS A 140 6.87 -5.44 6.59
C LYS A 140 5.88 -5.38 7.74
N THR A 141 4.80 -4.62 7.60
CA THR A 141 3.76 -4.52 8.64
C THR A 141 3.11 -5.88 8.89
N ILE A 142 2.82 -6.66 7.85
CA ILE A 142 2.27 -8.01 7.98
C ILE A 142 3.26 -8.93 8.71
N ILE A 143 4.55 -8.87 8.39
CA ILE A 143 5.61 -9.66 9.06
C ILE A 143 5.73 -9.31 10.55
N GLU A 144 5.67 -8.02 10.87
CA GLU A 144 5.97 -7.47 12.21
C GLU A 144 4.78 -7.54 13.17
N GLU A 145 3.55 -7.36 12.68
CA GLU A 145 2.38 -7.13 13.53
C GLU A 145 1.45 -8.35 13.65
N LEU A 146 1.48 -9.31 12.70
CA LEU A 146 0.73 -10.56 12.86
C LEU A 146 1.44 -11.50 13.85
N GLY A 147 0.66 -12.16 14.71
CA GLY A 147 1.18 -13.23 15.56
C GLY A 147 1.64 -14.44 14.74
N ASP A 148 2.54 -15.27 15.29
CA ASP A 148 3.16 -16.38 14.55
C ASP A 148 2.15 -17.35 13.92
N GLU A 149 1.07 -17.69 14.65
CA GLU A 149 0.00 -18.57 14.15
C GLU A 149 -0.78 -17.94 13.00
N GLU A 150 -1.14 -16.65 13.14
CA GLU A 150 -1.88 -15.91 12.12
C GLU A 150 -1.03 -15.68 10.87
N PHE A 151 0.26 -15.38 11.07
CA PHE A 151 1.23 -15.21 10.00
C PHE A 151 1.45 -16.52 9.24
N ALA A 152 1.54 -17.66 9.94
CA ALA A 152 1.64 -18.97 9.30
C ALA A 152 0.43 -19.23 8.39
N LYS A 153 -0.79 -18.96 8.88
CA LYS A 153 -2.02 -19.05 8.06
C LYS A 153 -1.99 -18.09 6.87
N PHE A 154 -1.57 -16.84 7.07
CA PHE A 154 -1.46 -15.86 6.00
C PHE A 154 -0.47 -16.31 4.91
N LYS A 155 0.65 -16.90 5.33
CA LYS A 155 1.66 -17.47 4.42
C LYS A 155 1.13 -18.64 3.61
N GLU A 156 0.32 -19.52 4.20
CA GLU A 156 -0.34 -20.60 3.45
C GLU A 156 -1.25 -20.06 2.35
N LEU A 157 -1.99 -18.97 2.62
CA LEU A 157 -2.81 -18.29 1.62
C LEU A 157 -1.96 -17.67 0.50
N LEU A 158 -0.84 -17.03 0.84
CA LEU A 158 0.13 -16.52 -0.14
C LEU A 158 0.64 -17.64 -1.05
N LEU A 159 1.08 -18.77 -0.47
CA LEU A 159 1.56 -19.93 -1.22
C LEU A 159 0.48 -20.48 -2.16
N SER A 160 -0.73 -20.70 -1.65
CA SER A 160 -1.86 -21.21 -2.45
C SER A 160 -2.19 -20.29 -3.64
N LYS A 161 -2.01 -18.97 -3.46
CA LYS A 161 -2.21 -17.99 -4.52
C LYS A 161 -1.05 -17.95 -5.50
N ALA A 162 0.19 -18.02 -5.01
CA ALA A 162 1.41 -18.02 -5.80
C ALA A 162 1.44 -19.12 -6.86
N GLU A 163 0.93 -20.32 -6.53
CA GLU A 163 0.84 -21.46 -7.47
C GLU A 163 0.03 -21.18 -8.74
N LYS A 164 -0.81 -20.14 -8.71
CA LYS A 164 -1.73 -19.79 -9.81
C LYS A 164 -1.29 -18.53 -10.55
N ILE A 165 -0.15 -17.95 -10.19
CA ILE A 165 0.36 -16.71 -10.80
C ILE A 165 1.17 -17.07 -12.04
N GLU A 166 0.82 -16.45 -13.16
CA GLU A 166 1.51 -16.59 -14.42
C GLU A 166 2.35 -15.33 -14.74
N LYS A 167 3.22 -15.43 -15.76
CA LYS A 167 4.07 -14.32 -16.23
C LYS A 167 3.29 -13.05 -16.56
N LYS A 168 2.03 -13.18 -16.98
CA LYS A 168 1.16 -12.06 -17.38
C LYS A 168 0.50 -11.33 -16.20
N ASP A 169 0.50 -11.93 -15.01
CA ASP A 169 -0.20 -11.42 -13.82
C ASP A 169 0.73 -10.47 -13.03
N TYR A 170 1.27 -9.46 -13.71
CA TYR A 170 2.32 -8.58 -13.18
C TYR A 170 1.93 -7.92 -11.85
N GLU A 171 0.66 -7.54 -11.68
CA GLU A 171 0.17 -6.91 -10.46
C GLU A 171 0.17 -7.83 -9.22
N LEU A 172 0.41 -9.13 -9.41
CA LEU A 172 0.49 -10.12 -8.34
C LEU A 172 1.91 -10.67 -8.13
N HIS A 173 2.89 -10.25 -8.94
CA HIS A 173 4.28 -10.71 -8.81
C HIS A 173 4.89 -10.39 -7.44
N ASP A 174 4.40 -9.34 -6.76
CA ASP A 174 4.81 -9.01 -5.40
C ASP A 174 4.50 -10.10 -4.38
N ILE A 175 3.52 -10.97 -4.63
CA ILE A 175 3.27 -12.15 -3.77
C ILE A 175 4.46 -13.11 -3.82
N LEU A 176 5.03 -13.31 -5.02
CA LEU A 176 6.17 -14.19 -5.22
C LEU A 176 7.41 -13.59 -4.55
N ASN A 177 7.67 -12.29 -4.78
CA ASN A 177 8.75 -11.56 -4.12
C ASN A 177 8.59 -11.60 -2.59
N PHE A 178 7.38 -11.46 -2.08
CA PHE A 178 7.11 -11.50 -0.65
C PHE A 178 7.43 -12.88 -0.05
N LEU A 179 7.05 -13.98 -0.72
CA LEU A 179 7.40 -15.33 -0.26
C LEU A 179 8.92 -15.56 -0.22
N ILE A 180 9.64 -15.09 -1.25
CA ILE A 180 11.11 -15.13 -1.31
C ILE A 180 11.70 -14.32 -0.14
N ASP A 181 11.20 -13.11 0.09
CA ASP A 181 11.63 -12.24 1.20
C ASP A 181 11.34 -12.83 2.58
N ILE A 182 10.22 -13.55 2.75
CA ILE A 182 9.92 -14.25 3.99
C ILE A 182 11.00 -15.31 4.27
N ALA A 183 11.35 -16.12 3.26
CA ALA A 183 12.39 -17.15 3.42
C ALA A 183 13.76 -16.53 3.73
N LYS A 184 14.13 -15.45 3.01
CA LYS A 184 15.41 -14.75 3.17
C LYS A 184 15.53 -13.97 4.48
N LYS A 185 14.57 -13.10 4.78
CA LYS A 185 14.69 -12.09 5.83
C LYS A 185 14.09 -12.54 7.16
N LYS A 186 12.91 -13.18 7.14
CA LYS A 186 12.19 -13.59 8.37
C LYS A 186 12.64 -14.97 8.85
N GLU A 187 12.64 -15.98 7.98
CA GLU A 187 12.99 -17.37 8.34
C GLU A 187 14.50 -17.62 8.33
N LYS A 188 15.24 -16.88 7.50
CA LYS A 188 16.68 -17.10 7.25
C LYS A 188 16.97 -18.56 6.85
N ASP A 189 16.12 -19.07 5.98
CA ASP A 189 16.18 -20.44 5.46
C ASP A 189 16.65 -20.41 4.00
N GLU A 190 17.95 -20.64 3.82
CA GLU A 190 18.62 -20.61 2.51
C GLU A 190 18.02 -21.63 1.54
N LYS A 191 17.77 -22.85 2.04
CA LYS A 191 17.25 -23.93 1.22
C LYS A 191 15.87 -23.56 0.67
N LYS A 192 15.01 -23.02 1.52
CA LYS A 192 13.66 -22.59 1.13
C LYS A 192 13.67 -21.34 0.26
N PHE A 193 14.62 -20.43 0.50
CA PHE A 193 14.84 -19.28 -0.37
C PHE A 193 15.19 -19.75 -1.79
N LEU A 194 16.17 -20.64 -1.94
CA LEU A 194 16.55 -21.18 -3.24
C LEU A 194 15.41 -21.95 -3.90
N GLU A 195 14.66 -22.76 -3.14
CA GLU A 195 13.46 -23.44 -3.64
C GLU A 195 12.45 -22.45 -4.22
N PHE A 196 12.18 -21.33 -3.53
CA PHE A 196 11.28 -20.30 -4.03
C PHE A 196 11.83 -19.53 -5.24
N VAL A 197 13.14 -19.26 -5.28
CA VAL A 197 13.78 -18.61 -6.44
C VAL A 197 13.71 -19.54 -7.66
N GLU A 198 14.02 -20.83 -7.51
CA GLU A 198 13.90 -21.82 -8.58
C GLU A 198 12.46 -21.94 -9.09
N ARG A 199 11.49 -21.98 -8.15
CA ARG A 199 10.08 -22.18 -8.47
C ARG A 199 9.42 -20.96 -9.09
N PHE A 200 9.64 -19.78 -8.53
CA PHE A 200 8.93 -18.55 -8.90
C PHE A 200 9.76 -17.60 -9.75
N GLY A 201 11.09 -17.70 -9.73
CA GLY A 201 11.99 -16.88 -10.52
C GLY A 201 11.68 -16.88 -12.02
N PRO A 202 11.39 -18.02 -12.67
CA PRO A 202 11.01 -18.03 -14.07
C PRO A 202 9.76 -17.19 -14.38
N VAL A 203 8.80 -17.08 -13.44
CA VAL A 203 7.60 -16.24 -13.59
C VAL A 203 7.95 -14.76 -13.48
N LEU A 204 8.88 -14.43 -12.59
CA LEU A 204 9.41 -13.08 -12.35
C LEU A 204 10.41 -12.62 -13.43
N GLY A 205 10.82 -13.51 -14.34
CA GLY A 205 11.81 -13.22 -15.37
C GLY A 205 13.25 -13.33 -14.87
N TYR A 206 13.50 -14.11 -13.83
CA TYR A 206 14.84 -14.42 -13.36
C TYR A 206 15.45 -15.52 -14.23
N ASP A 207 16.54 -15.21 -14.90
CA ASP A 207 17.18 -16.12 -15.87
C ASP A 207 18.26 -17.02 -15.24
N ASN A 208 18.77 -16.70 -14.04
CA ASN A 208 19.79 -17.50 -13.36
C ASN A 208 19.63 -17.49 -11.83
N VAL A 209 19.34 -18.66 -11.25
CA VAL A 209 19.17 -18.88 -9.81
C VAL A 209 20.47 -18.67 -9.03
N GLU A 210 21.63 -19.03 -9.62
CA GLU A 210 22.93 -18.90 -8.96
C GLU A 210 23.31 -17.43 -8.67
N ALA A 211 22.79 -16.48 -9.46
CA ALA A 211 22.99 -15.06 -9.22
C ALA A 211 22.32 -14.55 -7.93
N PHE A 212 21.39 -15.32 -7.35
CA PHE A 212 20.66 -14.96 -6.13
C PHE A 212 21.32 -15.51 -4.86
N LEU A 213 22.30 -16.41 -4.96
CA LEU A 213 23.08 -16.91 -3.82
C LEU A 213 23.90 -15.78 -3.17
N ASP A 214 24.64 -15.02 -3.98
CA ASP A 214 25.39 -13.83 -3.56
C ASP A 214 24.50 -12.78 -2.89
N ASP A 215 23.19 -12.80 -3.21
CA ASP A 215 22.22 -11.88 -2.68
C ASP A 215 21.64 -12.34 -1.34
N TYR A 216 21.58 -13.64 -1.10
CA TYR A 216 21.23 -14.23 0.20
C TYR A 216 22.29 -13.95 1.27
N GLU A 217 23.58 -14.11 0.93
CA GLU A 217 24.71 -13.94 1.86
C GLU A 217 24.93 -12.50 2.38
N LYS A 218 24.27 -11.50 1.77
CA LYS A 218 24.41 -10.08 2.14
C LYS A 218 23.47 -9.62 3.27
N VAL A 219 22.64 -10.50 3.82
CA VAL A 219 21.59 -10.20 4.83
C VAL A 219 21.93 -10.83 6.18
#